data_AF-A0A3C1L8A5-F1
#
_entry.id   AF-A0A3C1L8A5-F1
#
_cell.length_a   1.000
_cell.length_b   1.000
_cell.length_c   1.000
_cell.angle_alpha   90.00
_cell.angle_beta   90.00
_cell.angle_gamma   90.00
#
_symmetry.space_group_name_H-M   'P 1'
#
loop_
_entity.id
_entity.type
_entity.pdbx_description
1 polymer ?
#
loop_
_entity_poly.entity_id
_entity_poly.type
_entity_poly.pdbx_seq_one_letter_code
_entity_poly.pdbx_strand_id
1 'polypeptide(L)'
;MTTPRLEGFSMPPEWVPHERTWMEFPPVNDGFGDDADGDLGRYRRVWASVANTINRFEPVSLVCNLGDGEVARTMVDASIEIHETPIGDSWARDSGPTFLTHPDGRLGATHWKFNAWGDAGFSDWTDEQHVGAFIAGLAGAQLFSSP
;
A
#
# COMPACT_ATOMS: atom_id res chain seq x y z
N MET A 1 24.46 3.66 -12.18
CA MET A 1 23.36 3.02 -11.45
C MET A 1 22.76 1.95 -12.33
N THR A 2 22.44 0.81 -11.75
CA THR A 2 21.69 -0.25 -12.42
C THR A 2 20.20 0.11 -12.46
N THR A 3 19.45 -0.37 -13.45
CA THR A 3 18.00 -0.15 -13.55
C THR A 3 17.30 -1.50 -13.60
N PRO A 4 16.00 -1.58 -13.24
CA PRO A 4 15.23 -2.82 -13.36
C PRO A 4 15.44 -3.52 -14.71
N ARG A 5 15.36 -2.76 -15.80
CA ARG A 5 15.53 -3.26 -17.17
C ARG A 5 16.94 -3.82 -17.41
N LEU A 6 17.98 -3.15 -16.92
CA LEU A 6 19.36 -3.63 -17.07
C LEU A 6 19.61 -4.92 -16.27
N GLU A 7 18.85 -5.14 -15.20
CA GLU A 7 18.90 -6.37 -14.40
C GLU A 7 17.91 -7.44 -14.84
N GLY A 8 17.17 -7.23 -15.94
CA GLY A 8 16.24 -8.22 -16.50
C GLY A 8 14.86 -8.26 -15.85
N PHE A 9 14.52 -7.32 -14.98
CA PHE A 9 13.19 -7.21 -14.39
C PHE A 9 12.20 -6.51 -15.33
N SER A 10 10.93 -6.90 -15.23
CA SER A 10 9.81 -6.22 -15.89
C SER A 10 8.57 -6.20 -15.00
N MET A 11 7.72 -5.18 -15.16
CA MET A 11 6.40 -5.14 -14.52
C MET A 11 5.46 -6.10 -15.28
N PRO A 12 4.90 -7.13 -14.61
CA PRO A 12 3.88 -7.95 -15.23
C PRO A 12 2.56 -7.16 -15.36
N PRO A 13 1.70 -7.48 -16.34
CA PRO A 13 0.38 -6.87 -16.41
C PRO A 13 -0.52 -7.38 -15.27
N GLU A 14 -1.47 -6.56 -14.82
CA GLU A 14 -2.30 -6.82 -13.62
C GLU A 14 -3.26 -8.03 -13.74
N TRP A 15 -3.39 -8.65 -14.91
CA TRP A 15 -4.22 -9.86 -15.09
C TRP A 15 -3.45 -11.18 -14.91
N VAL A 16 -2.15 -11.13 -14.62
CA VAL A 16 -1.41 -12.35 -14.26
C VAL A 16 -1.79 -12.81 -12.86
N PRO A 17 -1.55 -14.08 -12.49
CA PRO A 17 -1.76 -14.53 -11.12
C PRO A 17 -0.93 -13.71 -10.12
N HIS A 18 -1.57 -13.30 -9.02
CA HIS A 18 -0.94 -12.59 -7.92
C HIS A 18 -0.73 -13.50 -6.72
N GLU A 19 0.26 -13.16 -5.88
CA GLU A 19 0.46 -13.79 -4.58
C GLU A 19 -0.45 -13.16 -3.51
N ARG A 20 -0.61 -11.83 -3.54
CA ARG A 20 -1.44 -11.06 -2.62
C ARG A 20 -1.75 -9.67 -3.17
N THR A 21 -2.80 -9.04 -2.62
CA THR A 21 -3.09 -7.62 -2.79
C THR A 21 -2.60 -6.82 -1.58
N TRP A 22 -2.01 -5.66 -1.85
CA TRP A 22 -1.66 -4.66 -0.83
C TRP A 22 -2.67 -3.52 -0.85
N MET A 23 -3.14 -3.13 0.33
CA MET A 23 -4.02 -1.98 0.53
C MET A 23 -3.53 -1.15 1.71
N GLU A 24 -3.93 0.11 1.76
CA GLU A 24 -3.78 0.96 2.94
C GLU A 24 -5.14 1.21 3.58
N PHE A 25 -5.14 1.45 4.89
CA PHE A 25 -6.34 1.76 5.66
C PHE A 25 -6.43 3.26 5.95
N PRO A 26 -7.60 3.90 5.79
CA PRO A 26 -7.74 5.36 5.95
C PRO A 26 -7.27 5.86 7.32
N PRO A 27 -6.21 6.71 7.38
CA PRO A 27 -5.78 7.36 8.61
C PRO A 27 -6.66 8.57 8.93
N VAL A 28 -6.43 9.17 10.10
CA VAL A 28 -6.92 10.53 10.38
C VAL A 28 -6.13 11.53 9.54
N ASN A 29 -6.79 12.29 8.68
CA ASN A 29 -6.21 13.40 7.94
C ASN A 29 -7.30 14.39 7.47
N ASP A 30 -6.92 15.47 6.79
CA ASP A 30 -7.88 16.48 6.30
C ASP A 30 -8.89 15.94 5.27
N GLY A 31 -8.54 14.86 4.56
CA GLY A 31 -9.40 14.23 3.54
C GLY A 31 -10.44 13.28 4.12
N PHE A 32 -10.07 12.48 5.12
CA PHE A 32 -10.94 11.49 5.77
C PHE A 32 -11.63 12.01 7.03
N GLY A 33 -11.08 13.05 7.66
CA GLY A 33 -11.51 13.57 8.95
C GLY A 33 -10.97 12.78 10.15
N ASP A 34 -11.42 13.13 11.35
CA ASP A 34 -11.01 12.55 12.63
C ASP A 34 -12.16 11.87 13.41
N ASP A 35 -13.39 11.97 12.90
CA ASP A 35 -14.59 11.43 13.53
C ASP A 35 -14.83 9.95 13.18
N ALA A 36 -14.55 9.07 14.13
CA ALA A 36 -14.74 7.62 14.00
C ALA A 36 -16.21 7.21 13.78
N ASP A 37 -17.18 8.01 14.22
CA ASP A 37 -18.61 7.75 13.98
C ASP A 37 -19.11 8.48 12.71
N GLY A 38 -18.38 9.51 12.28
CA GLY A 38 -18.62 10.30 11.09
C GLY A 38 -17.96 9.76 9.81
N ASP A 39 -17.36 10.67 9.04
CA ASP A 39 -16.85 10.36 7.71
C ASP A 39 -15.66 9.40 7.72
N LEU A 40 -14.71 9.56 8.66
CA LEU A 40 -13.59 8.62 8.80
C LEU A 40 -14.09 7.19 9.02
N GLY A 41 -15.06 7.02 9.92
CA GLY A 41 -15.71 5.72 10.14
C GLY A 41 -16.38 5.17 8.88
N ARG A 42 -17.06 6.03 8.11
CA ARG A 42 -17.69 5.62 6.84
C ARG A 42 -16.65 5.18 5.81
N TYR A 43 -15.56 5.92 5.63
CA TYR A 43 -14.50 5.55 4.70
C TYR A 43 -13.82 4.25 5.11
N ARG A 44 -13.45 4.10 6.39
CA ARG A 44 -12.87 2.86 6.93
C ARG A 44 -13.73 1.63 6.67
N ARG A 45 -15.06 1.74 6.82
CA ARG A 45 -16.00 0.66 6.48
C ARG A 45 -16.02 0.32 4.99
N VAL A 46 -15.91 1.33 4.11
CA VAL A 46 -15.83 1.12 2.66
C VAL A 46 -14.52 0.41 2.28
N TRP A 47 -13.38 0.87 2.79
CA TRP A 47 -12.08 0.24 2.56
C TRP A 47 -12.04 -1.20 3.08
N ALA A 48 -12.54 -1.42 4.31
CA ALA A 48 -12.65 -2.76 4.87
C ALA A 48 -13.54 -3.68 4.02
N SER A 49 -14.66 -3.17 3.49
CA SER A 49 -15.52 -3.94 2.59
C SER A 49 -14.79 -4.36 1.31
N VAL A 50 -13.92 -3.51 0.75
CA VAL A 50 -13.11 -3.85 -0.42
C VAL A 50 -12.06 -4.90 -0.06
N ALA A 51 -11.31 -4.70 1.02
CA ALA A 51 -10.31 -5.65 1.50
C ALA A 51 -10.92 -7.05 1.74
N ASN A 52 -12.05 -7.12 2.45
CA ASN A 52 -12.79 -8.36 2.69
C ASN A 52 -13.28 -9.01 1.39
N THR A 53 -13.65 -8.22 0.39
CA THR A 53 -14.12 -8.73 -0.89
C THR A 53 -12.98 -9.38 -1.68
N ILE A 54 -11.82 -8.73 -1.72
CA ILE A 54 -10.60 -9.23 -2.38
C ILE A 54 -10.08 -10.48 -1.67
N ASN A 55 -10.12 -10.50 -0.34
CA ASN A 55 -9.65 -11.62 0.50
C ASN A 55 -10.35 -12.96 0.23
N ARG A 56 -11.49 -12.96 -0.48
CA ARG A 56 -12.15 -14.19 -0.95
C ARG A 56 -11.46 -14.85 -2.14
N PHE A 57 -10.55 -14.13 -2.82
CA PHE A 57 -9.90 -14.54 -4.05
C PHE A 57 -8.38 -14.70 -3.88
N GLU A 58 -7.76 -13.82 -3.08
CA GLU A 58 -6.33 -13.86 -2.79
C GLU A 58 -6.03 -13.22 -1.42
N PRO A 59 -4.92 -13.56 -0.76
CA PRO A 59 -4.52 -12.92 0.49
C PRO A 59 -4.43 -11.40 0.37
N VAL A 60 -4.82 -10.68 1.44
CA VAL A 60 -4.69 -9.23 1.53
C VAL A 60 -3.76 -8.86 2.67
N SER A 61 -2.83 -7.95 2.39
CA SER A 61 -2.05 -7.21 3.38
C SER A 61 -2.56 -5.78 3.47
N LEU A 62 -3.03 -5.38 4.65
CA LEU A 62 -3.55 -4.05 4.92
C LEU A 62 -2.54 -3.26 5.77
N VAL A 63 -1.99 -2.20 5.19
CA VAL A 63 -1.09 -1.27 5.88
C VAL A 63 -1.92 -0.19 6.57
N CYS A 64 -1.73 -0.02 7.86
CA CYS A 64 -2.41 0.98 8.67
C CYS A 64 -1.41 1.99 9.21
N ASN A 65 -1.89 3.20 9.53
CA ASN A 65 -1.10 4.12 10.33
C ASN A 65 -0.87 3.53 11.73
N LEU A 66 0.18 4.01 12.40
CA LEU A 66 0.49 3.60 13.78
C LEU A 66 -0.72 3.80 14.69
N GLY A 67 -1.16 2.74 15.37
CA GLY A 67 -2.30 2.76 16.28
C GLY A 67 -3.67 2.51 15.63
N ASP A 68 -3.78 2.54 14.30
CA ASP A 68 -5.04 2.24 13.60
C ASP A 68 -5.26 0.74 13.36
N GLY A 69 -4.28 -0.12 13.61
CA GLY A 69 -4.42 -1.55 13.33
C GLY A 69 -5.47 -2.23 14.20
N GLU A 70 -5.68 -1.81 15.46
CA GLU A 70 -6.72 -2.40 16.32
C GLU A 70 -8.12 -2.15 15.76
N VAL A 71 -8.42 -0.92 15.35
CA VAL A 71 -9.72 -0.60 14.74
C VAL A 71 -9.87 -1.28 13.39
N ALA A 72 -8.82 -1.37 12.57
CA ALA A 72 -8.85 -2.11 11.32
C ALA A 72 -9.21 -3.60 11.54
N ARG A 73 -8.62 -4.27 12.55
CA ARG A 73 -8.94 -5.67 12.91
C ARG A 73 -10.41 -5.89 13.24
N THR A 74 -11.11 -4.89 13.75
CA THR A 74 -12.56 -5.01 14.03
C THR A 74 -13.43 -4.97 12.77
N MET A 75 -12.88 -4.50 11.64
CA MET A 75 -13.63 -4.27 10.41
C MET A 75 -13.29 -5.26 9.29
N VAL A 76 -12.13 -5.89 9.35
CA VAL A 76 -11.65 -6.83 8.33
C VAL A 76 -11.68 -8.29 8.78
N ASP A 77 -11.68 -9.20 7.82
CA ASP A 77 -11.58 -10.64 8.06
C ASP A 77 -10.29 -10.96 8.84
N ALA A 78 -10.38 -11.92 9.77
CA ALA A 78 -9.26 -12.29 10.64
C ALA A 78 -8.06 -12.88 9.89
N SER A 79 -8.22 -13.32 8.63
CA SER A 79 -7.11 -13.78 7.80
C SER A 79 -6.33 -12.65 7.12
N ILE A 80 -6.82 -11.42 7.15
CA ILE A 80 -6.12 -10.27 6.54
C ILE A 80 -4.94 -9.88 7.44
N GLU A 81 -3.75 -9.91 6.84
CA GLU A 81 -2.52 -9.50 7.53
C GLU A 81 -2.51 -7.98 7.68
N ILE A 82 -2.26 -7.48 8.89
CA ILE A 82 -2.20 -6.04 9.15
C ILE A 82 -0.78 -5.66 9.57
N HIS A 83 -0.25 -4.66 8.89
CA HIS A 83 1.05 -4.06 9.16
C HIS A 83 0.86 -2.60 9.57
N GLU A 84 1.69 -2.11 10.46
CA GLU A 84 1.67 -0.69 10.86
C GLU A 84 2.98 0.00 10.53
N THR A 85 2.87 1.17 9.93
CA THR A 85 3.96 2.13 9.68
C THR A 85 3.33 3.52 9.59
N PRO A 86 4.07 4.61 9.84
CA PRO A 86 3.56 5.94 9.53
C PRO A 86 3.10 6.01 8.07
N ILE A 87 1.84 6.38 7.86
CA ILE A 87 1.23 6.69 6.56
C ILE A 87 0.36 7.94 6.72
N GLY A 88 0.29 8.75 5.67
CA GLY A 88 -0.44 10.02 5.66
C GLY A 88 -1.77 9.95 4.93
N ASP A 89 -1.96 8.95 4.07
CA ASP A 89 -3.16 8.74 3.28
C ASP A 89 -3.45 7.23 3.09
N SER A 90 -4.32 6.85 2.15
CA SER A 90 -4.62 5.42 1.89
C SER A 90 -4.74 5.07 0.41
N TRP A 91 -3.74 5.49 -0.37
CA TRP A 91 -3.67 5.34 -1.83
C TRP A 91 -2.47 4.51 -2.29
N ALA A 92 -2.36 3.28 -1.78
CA ALA A 92 -1.28 2.35 -2.08
C ALA A 92 -1.03 2.09 -3.57
N ARG A 93 -2.00 2.38 -4.43
CA ARG A 93 -1.84 2.36 -5.89
C ARG A 93 -0.77 3.35 -6.36
N ASP A 94 -0.68 4.50 -5.72
CA ASP A 94 0.14 5.63 -6.14
C ASP A 94 1.40 5.79 -5.27
N SER A 95 1.30 5.52 -3.97
CA SER A 95 2.40 5.61 -3.00
C SER A 95 3.13 4.28 -2.76
N GLY A 96 2.47 3.15 -3.04
CA GLY A 96 3.02 1.80 -2.89
C GLY A 96 4.02 1.43 -3.98
N PRO A 97 4.66 0.25 -3.86
CA PRO A 97 5.64 -0.19 -4.83
C PRO A 97 4.98 -0.70 -6.11
N THR A 98 5.65 -0.49 -7.23
CA THR A 98 5.34 -1.24 -8.45
C THR A 98 6.19 -2.51 -8.49
N PHE A 99 5.56 -3.67 -8.26
CA PHE A 99 6.26 -4.95 -8.30
C PHE A 99 6.75 -5.32 -9.70
N LEU A 100 7.88 -6.03 -9.72
CA LEU A 100 8.60 -6.46 -10.91
C LEU A 100 8.96 -7.93 -10.78
N THR A 101 8.88 -8.66 -11.88
CA THR A 101 9.28 -10.07 -11.94
C THR A 101 10.55 -10.23 -12.75
N HIS A 102 11.38 -11.21 -12.38
CA HIS A 102 12.55 -11.63 -13.15
C HIS A 102 12.38 -13.08 -13.64
N PRO A 103 12.89 -13.47 -14.83
CA PRO A 103 12.77 -14.84 -15.35
C PRO A 103 13.34 -15.97 -14.47
N ASP A 104 14.22 -15.65 -13.51
CA ASP A 104 14.78 -16.60 -12.55
C ASP A 104 13.96 -16.75 -11.25
N GLY A 105 12.81 -16.07 -11.16
CA GLY A 105 11.91 -16.12 -10.00
C GLY A 105 12.16 -15.05 -8.94
N ARG A 106 13.15 -14.15 -9.12
CA ARG A 106 13.34 -13.01 -8.20
C ARG A 106 12.18 -12.01 -8.31
N LEU A 107 11.85 -11.40 -7.16
CA LEU A 107 10.92 -10.29 -7.04
C LEU A 107 11.70 -8.97 -6.91
N GLY A 108 11.31 -7.98 -7.69
CA GLY A 108 11.78 -6.60 -7.59
C GLY A 108 10.61 -5.66 -7.27
N ALA A 109 10.92 -4.46 -6.83
CA ALA A 109 9.94 -3.42 -6.58
C ALA A 109 10.52 -2.06 -6.95
N THR A 110 9.84 -1.32 -7.82
CA THR A 110 10.15 0.09 -8.03
C THR A 110 9.47 0.91 -6.94
N HIS A 111 10.26 1.70 -6.22
CA HIS A 111 9.77 2.70 -5.27
C HIS A 111 9.87 4.07 -5.92
N TRP A 112 8.72 4.62 -6.28
CA TRP A 112 8.62 5.94 -6.88
C TRP A 112 8.69 7.01 -5.80
N LYS A 113 9.31 8.15 -6.14
CA LYS A 113 9.18 9.35 -5.33
C LYS A 113 7.74 9.84 -5.41
N PHE A 114 6.99 9.66 -4.32
CA PHE A 114 5.65 10.20 -4.15
C PHE A 114 5.72 11.65 -3.64
N ASN A 115 4.76 12.49 -4.02
CA ASN A 115 4.70 13.90 -3.63
C ASN A 115 3.27 14.44 -3.48
N ALA A 116 2.30 13.61 -3.08
CA ALA A 116 0.88 13.99 -3.05
C ALA A 116 0.38 14.59 -4.38
N TRP A 117 0.60 13.89 -5.49
CA TRP A 117 0.09 14.25 -6.82
C TRP A 117 0.44 15.69 -7.27
N GLY A 118 1.65 16.15 -6.96
CA GLY A 118 2.15 17.45 -7.39
C GLY A 118 2.36 18.48 -6.28
N ASP A 119 2.38 18.06 -5.01
CA ASP A 119 2.70 18.89 -3.85
C ASP A 119 1.83 20.15 -3.76
N ALA A 120 0.53 19.98 -3.99
CA ALA A 120 -0.43 21.08 -4.06
C ALA A 120 -0.95 21.54 -2.67
N GLY A 121 -0.39 21.00 -1.59
CA GLY A 121 -0.67 21.44 -0.21
C GLY A 121 -1.96 20.90 0.42
N PHE A 122 -2.63 19.93 -0.20
CA PHE A 122 -3.86 19.31 0.35
C PHE A 122 -3.62 18.00 1.11
N SER A 123 -2.40 17.45 1.04
CA SER A 123 -2.02 16.21 1.72
C SER A 123 -0.58 16.31 2.19
N ASP A 124 -0.34 16.00 3.46
CA ASP A 124 1.02 15.76 3.97
C ASP A 124 1.47 14.37 3.52
N TRP A 125 2.52 14.31 2.70
CA TRP A 125 3.04 13.07 2.13
C TRP A 125 4.37 12.65 2.76
N THR A 126 4.82 13.34 3.81
CA THR A 126 6.15 13.15 4.39
C THR A 126 6.36 11.72 4.87
N ASP A 127 5.34 11.12 5.49
CA ASP A 127 5.35 9.71 5.89
C ASP A 127 4.96 8.80 4.71
N GLU A 128 3.95 9.22 3.94
CA GLU A 128 3.38 8.46 2.82
C GLU A 128 4.43 8.05 1.76
N GLN A 129 5.40 8.90 1.46
CA GLN A 129 6.48 8.57 0.49
C GLN A 129 7.30 7.34 0.88
N HIS A 130 7.23 6.86 2.12
CA HIS A 130 8.02 5.74 2.59
C HIS A 130 7.30 4.40 2.47
N VAL A 131 5.98 4.38 2.26
CA VAL A 131 5.19 3.14 2.28
C VAL A 131 5.58 2.16 1.18
N GLY A 132 5.95 2.68 -0.01
CA GLY A 132 6.44 1.86 -1.11
C GLY A 132 7.66 1.00 -0.74
N ALA A 133 8.64 1.60 -0.07
CA ALA A 133 9.84 0.89 0.40
C ALA A 133 9.53 -0.07 1.56
N PHE A 134 8.61 0.30 2.46
CA PHE A 134 8.15 -0.55 3.54
C PHE A 134 7.49 -1.84 3.03
N ILE A 135 6.53 -1.72 2.11
CA ILE A 135 5.85 -2.86 1.49
C ILE A 135 6.83 -3.74 0.72
N ALA A 136 7.75 -3.14 -0.05
CA ALA A 136 8.78 -3.90 -0.77
C ALA A 136 9.68 -4.72 0.18
N GLY A 137 10.03 -4.17 1.34
CA GLY A 137 10.77 -4.86 2.38
C GLY A 137 10.02 -6.05 2.97
N LEU A 138 8.72 -5.87 3.27
CA LEU A 138 7.85 -6.97 3.74
C LEU A 138 7.74 -8.10 2.71
N ALA A 139 7.68 -7.76 1.42
CA ALA A 139 7.63 -8.72 0.32
C ALA A 139 8.99 -9.38 0.00
N GLY A 140 10.09 -8.95 0.62
CA GLY A 140 11.44 -9.42 0.29
C GLY A 140 11.89 -9.05 -1.12
N ALA A 141 11.32 -7.99 -1.70
CA ALA A 141 11.60 -7.56 -3.06
C ALA A 141 12.89 -6.75 -3.13
N GLN A 142 13.67 -6.94 -4.21
CA GLN A 142 14.80 -6.06 -4.51
C GLN A 142 14.29 -4.65 -4.84
N LEU A 143 14.70 -3.66 -4.03
CA LEU A 143 14.23 -2.29 -4.15
C LEU A 143 15.00 -1.52 -5.24
N PHE A 144 14.26 -0.86 -6.13
CA PHE A 144 14.77 0.09 -7.11
C PHE A 144 14.10 1.46 -6.89
N SER A 145 14.77 2.39 -6.24
CA SER A 145 14.23 3.74 -6.03
C SER A 145 14.37 4.60 -7.28
N SER A 146 13.31 5.35 -7.61
CA SER A 146 13.40 6.38 -8.63
C SER A 146 14.30 7.52 -8.17
N PRO A 147 15.00 8.22 -9.08
CA PRO A 147 15.77 9.41 -8.74
C PRO A 147 14.90 10.56 -8.22
#